data_AF-A0A5N4B658-F1
#
_entry.id   AF-A0A5N4B658-F1
#
_cell.length_a   1.000
_cell.length_b   1.000
_cell.length_c   1.000
_cell.angle_alpha   90.00
_cell.angle_beta   90.00
_cell.angle_gamma   90.00
#
_symmetry.space_group_name_H-M   'P 1'
#
loop_
_entity.id
_entity.type
_entity.pdbx_description
1 polymer ?
#
loop_
_entity_poly.entity_id
_entity_poly.type
_entity_poly.pdbx_seq_one_letter_code
_entity_poly.pdbx_strand_id
1 'polypeptide(L)'
;MRKVGNMPRLPQTIDQLNIPQEFREINIDGTLHQFLLWDSGIEANRILMFGTRQNLHLLFRSEEWFADGTFSSAPALFQQLYTIHVVHGGLVIPALYALLPNKTKATYQRMLQHIKVLQPGLQPRRLMTDFEQAAIQAFDEEFPNIEKTGCFFHLSQSVWRKVQNEGLTARYQNDHEFSRWIRMIPSLAFLPPDRVTQSFEDLLDDPDFPQEALPIANYFEDTYIGRINRRGRQAPLFPIQFWNVYQRTLNGQHRTNNDVEGWHRSFQETCGSLFPNIYRFINCLKRQQGLHNFEMVQILAGNAPTARNKK
;
A
#
# COMPACT_ATOMS: atom_id res chain seq x y z
N MET A 1 -23.96 -16.59 27.79
CA MET A 1 -23.33 -17.61 26.92
C MET A 1 -23.53 -17.22 25.46
N ARG A 2 -22.50 -16.69 24.79
CA ARG A 2 -22.57 -16.45 23.33
C ARG A 2 -22.57 -17.82 22.65
N LYS A 3 -23.55 -18.09 21.77
CA LYS A 3 -23.51 -19.25 20.88
C LYS A 3 -22.18 -19.22 20.14
N VAL A 4 -21.31 -20.18 20.41
CA VAL A 4 -20.23 -20.53 19.47
C VAL A 4 -20.97 -21.13 18.29
N GLY A 5 -21.37 -20.28 17.34
CA GLY A 5 -21.92 -20.76 16.07
C GLY A 5 -20.90 -21.73 15.48
N ASN A 6 -21.36 -22.89 15.02
CA ASN A 6 -20.51 -23.84 14.29
C ASN A 6 -19.78 -23.06 13.20
N MET A 7 -18.49 -22.79 13.41
CA MET A 7 -17.67 -22.17 12.38
C MET A 7 -17.71 -23.10 11.17
N PRO A 8 -17.95 -22.57 9.96
CA PRO A 8 -18.00 -23.40 8.77
C PRO A 8 -16.68 -24.17 8.62
N ARG A 9 -16.74 -25.34 7.98
CA ARG A 9 -15.51 -26.11 7.69
C ARG A 9 -14.52 -25.21 6.94
N LEU A 10 -13.26 -25.27 7.37
CA LEU A 10 -12.21 -24.50 6.72
C LEU A 10 -11.97 -25.08 5.32
N PRO A 11 -12.02 -24.25 4.27
CA PRO A 11 -11.68 -24.69 2.93
C PRO A 11 -10.18 -24.97 2.85
N GLN A 12 -9.82 -26.09 2.21
CA GLN A 12 -8.42 -26.43 1.96
C GLN A 12 -7.94 -25.92 0.60
N THR A 13 -8.87 -25.73 -0.34
CA THR A 13 -8.59 -25.19 -1.68
C THR A 13 -9.52 -24.01 -1.99
N ILE A 14 -9.12 -23.19 -2.96
CA ILE A 14 -9.91 -22.03 -3.40
C ILE A 14 -11.28 -22.45 -3.95
N ASP A 15 -11.39 -23.63 -4.55
CA ASP A 15 -12.63 -24.13 -5.13
C ASP A 15 -13.65 -24.57 -4.07
N GLN A 16 -13.15 -24.97 -2.90
CA GLN A 16 -13.99 -25.34 -1.75
C GLN A 16 -14.48 -24.12 -0.97
N LEU A 17 -13.92 -22.94 -1.23
CA LEU A 17 -14.26 -21.73 -0.49
C LEU A 17 -15.69 -21.30 -0.83
N ASN A 18 -16.58 -21.43 0.15
CA ASN A 18 -17.88 -20.80 0.11
C ASN A 18 -17.95 -19.80 1.26
N ILE A 19 -18.29 -18.54 0.97
CA ILE A 19 -18.50 -17.52 2.00
C ILE A 19 -19.98 -17.58 2.43
N PRO A 20 -20.30 -17.99 3.66
CA PRO A 20 -21.68 -18.01 4.15
C PRO A 20 -22.27 -16.59 4.30
N GLN A 21 -23.60 -16.48 4.33
CA GLN A 21 -24.29 -15.19 4.35
C GLN A 21 -23.84 -14.30 5.52
N GLU A 22 -23.65 -14.87 6.71
CA GLU A 22 -23.22 -14.14 7.89
C GLU A 22 -21.82 -13.52 7.73
N PHE A 23 -21.00 -13.99 6.79
CA PHE A 23 -19.70 -13.41 6.44
C PHE A 23 -19.78 -12.42 5.28
N ARG A 24 -20.88 -12.42 4.51
CA ARG A 24 -21.14 -11.48 3.41
C ARG A 24 -21.69 -10.13 3.88
N GLU A 25 -22.18 -10.04 5.10
CA GLU A 25 -22.87 -8.85 5.63
C GLU A 25 -22.19 -8.30 6.90
N ILE A 26 -22.34 -7.01 7.17
CA ILE A 26 -21.86 -6.34 8.39
C ILE A 26 -23.01 -5.59 9.06
N ASN A 27 -23.08 -5.66 10.39
CA ASN A 27 -24.01 -4.83 11.16
C ASN A 27 -23.29 -3.52 11.57
N ILE A 28 -23.87 -2.39 11.16
CA ILE A 28 -23.41 -1.04 11.52
C ILE A 28 -24.60 -0.36 12.18
N ASP A 29 -24.46 0.00 13.46
CA ASP A 29 -25.49 0.70 14.25
C ASP A 29 -26.89 0.05 14.19
N GLY A 30 -26.94 -1.28 14.21
CA GLY A 30 -28.19 -2.05 14.18
C GLY A 30 -28.71 -2.34 12.78
N THR A 31 -28.11 -1.77 11.73
CA THR A 31 -28.51 -1.98 10.33
C THR A 31 -27.56 -2.95 9.64
N LEU A 32 -28.11 -3.88 8.86
CA LEU A 32 -27.33 -4.86 8.11
C LEU A 32 -26.99 -4.30 6.73
N HIS A 33 -25.70 -4.37 6.36
CA HIS A 33 -25.17 -3.89 5.09
C HIS A 33 -24.42 -5.01 4.37
N GLN A 34 -24.50 -5.04 3.04
CA GLN A 34 -23.61 -5.87 2.22
C GLN A 34 -22.16 -5.47 2.49
N PHE A 35 -21.32 -6.47 2.78
CA PHE A 35 -19.90 -6.30 3.07
C PHE A 35 -18.99 -6.99 2.06
N LEU A 36 -19.34 -8.19 1.59
CA LEU A 36 -18.70 -8.82 0.44
C LEU A 36 -19.27 -8.17 -0.83
N LEU A 37 -18.56 -7.21 -1.40
CA LEU A 37 -19.01 -6.48 -2.58
C LEU A 37 -18.89 -7.31 -3.86
N TRP A 38 -17.86 -8.15 -3.94
CA TRP A 38 -17.66 -9.04 -5.07
C TRP A 38 -16.98 -10.34 -4.69
N ASP A 39 -17.41 -11.40 -5.34
CA ASP A 39 -16.78 -12.70 -5.39
C ASP A 39 -16.74 -13.11 -6.86
N SER A 40 -15.55 -13.22 -7.44
CA SER A 40 -15.40 -13.50 -8.87
C SER A 40 -15.79 -14.93 -9.27
N GLY A 41 -16.12 -15.78 -8.28
CA GLY A 41 -16.61 -17.14 -8.49
C GLY A 41 -15.54 -18.21 -8.23
N ILE A 42 -15.95 -19.46 -8.43
CA ILE A 42 -15.08 -20.63 -8.22
C ILE A 42 -14.15 -20.76 -9.42
N GLU A 43 -12.97 -20.18 -9.32
CA GLU A 43 -11.93 -20.20 -10.34
C GLU A 43 -10.53 -20.09 -9.71
N ALA A 44 -9.50 -20.46 -10.47
CA ALA A 44 -8.11 -20.44 -9.99
C ALA A 44 -7.64 -19.05 -9.54
N ASN A 45 -8.07 -18.00 -10.23
CA ASN A 45 -7.71 -16.60 -9.95
C ASN A 45 -8.86 -15.85 -9.27
N ARG A 46 -9.53 -16.50 -8.31
CA ARG A 46 -10.65 -15.92 -7.58
C ARG A 46 -10.22 -14.66 -6.82
N ILE A 47 -11.05 -13.63 -6.89
CA ILE A 47 -10.89 -12.35 -6.17
C ILE A 47 -12.10 -12.16 -5.26
N LEU A 48 -11.84 -11.78 -4.01
CA LEU A 48 -12.89 -11.34 -3.08
C LEU A 48 -12.67 -9.87 -2.75
N MET A 49 -13.69 -9.04 -2.91
CA MET A 49 -13.66 -7.62 -2.56
C MET A 49 -14.63 -7.34 -1.42
N PHE A 50 -14.16 -6.63 -0.40
CA PHE A 50 -14.94 -6.24 0.76
C PHE A 50 -14.95 -4.72 0.93
N GLY A 51 -16.05 -4.24 1.47
CA GLY A 51 -16.32 -2.83 1.73
C GLY A 51 -17.83 -2.60 1.83
N THR A 52 -18.24 -1.35 1.95
CA THR A 52 -19.65 -0.95 2.00
C THR A 52 -19.94 0.06 0.90
N ARG A 53 -21.23 0.33 0.65
CA ARG A 53 -21.63 1.42 -0.27
C ARG A 53 -21.06 2.77 0.15
N GLN A 54 -20.94 3.03 1.46
CA GLN A 54 -20.34 4.26 1.95
C GLN A 54 -18.85 4.30 1.61
N ASN A 55 -18.13 3.19 1.72
CA ASN A 55 -16.73 3.13 1.30
C ASN A 55 -16.55 3.39 -0.20
N LEU A 56 -17.42 2.81 -1.06
CA LEU A 56 -17.42 3.11 -2.50
C LEU A 56 -17.69 4.58 -2.78
N HIS A 57 -18.60 5.20 -2.02
CA HIS A 57 -18.85 6.64 -2.13
C HIS A 57 -17.64 7.48 -1.70
N LEU A 58 -16.91 7.06 -0.66
CA LEU A 58 -15.64 7.70 -0.28
C LEU A 58 -14.60 7.60 -1.40
N LEU A 59 -14.46 6.44 -2.06
CA LEU A 59 -13.59 6.31 -3.25
C LEU A 59 -14.00 7.28 -4.36
N PHE A 60 -15.29 7.37 -4.65
CA PHE A 60 -15.83 8.26 -5.68
C PHE A 60 -15.54 9.73 -5.41
N ARG A 61 -15.65 10.17 -4.15
CA ARG A 61 -15.43 11.57 -3.77
C ARG A 61 -13.96 11.95 -3.59
N SER A 62 -13.07 10.97 -3.45
CA SER A 62 -11.69 11.22 -3.10
C SER A 62 -10.82 11.37 -4.33
N GLU A 63 -10.12 12.49 -4.43
CA GLU A 63 -9.16 12.73 -5.52
C GLU A 63 -7.84 12.00 -5.32
N GLU A 64 -7.47 11.68 -4.08
CA GLU A 64 -6.21 11.04 -3.72
C GLU A 64 -6.46 9.68 -3.08
N TRP A 65 -5.88 8.65 -3.68
CA TRP A 65 -5.95 7.27 -3.21
C TRP A 65 -4.56 6.83 -2.75
N PHE A 66 -4.55 5.94 -1.76
CA PHE A 66 -3.36 5.25 -1.31
C PHE A 66 -3.62 3.75 -1.49
N ALA A 67 -2.78 3.08 -2.27
CA ALA A 67 -2.93 1.66 -2.52
C ALA A 67 -1.71 0.90 -1.98
N ASP A 68 -1.95 -0.22 -1.33
CA ASP A 68 -0.89 -1.01 -0.70
C ASP A 68 -1.27 -2.48 -0.56
N GLY A 69 -0.28 -3.36 -0.68
CA GLY A 69 -0.44 -4.81 -0.60
C GLY A 69 0.33 -5.41 0.57
N THR A 70 -0.32 -6.26 1.36
CA THR A 70 0.32 -6.97 2.48
C THR A 70 0.09 -8.48 2.46
N PHE A 71 1.17 -9.22 2.71
CA PHE A 71 1.21 -10.68 2.68
C PHE A 71 0.85 -11.31 4.04
N SER A 72 1.37 -10.76 5.13
CA SER A 72 1.29 -11.34 6.48
C SER A 72 -0.15 -11.50 6.99
N SER A 73 -1.04 -10.69 6.43
CA SER A 73 -2.44 -10.60 6.83
C SER A 73 -3.38 -11.39 5.90
N ALA A 74 -2.89 -11.89 4.76
CA ALA A 74 -3.72 -12.63 3.82
C ALA A 74 -4.02 -14.05 4.35
N PRO A 75 -5.26 -14.55 4.19
CA PRO A 75 -5.56 -15.97 4.39
C PRO A 75 -4.77 -16.83 3.39
N ALA A 76 -4.34 -18.01 3.81
CA ALA A 76 -3.45 -18.89 3.02
C ALA A 76 -3.93 -19.23 1.59
N LEU A 77 -5.22 -19.09 1.30
CA LEU A 77 -5.79 -19.30 -0.04
C LEU A 77 -5.54 -18.15 -1.02
N PHE A 78 -5.01 -17.02 -0.54
CA PHE A 78 -4.72 -15.82 -1.33
C PHE A 78 -3.28 -15.39 -1.10
N GLN A 79 -2.64 -14.83 -2.13
CA GLN A 79 -1.26 -14.38 -2.02
C GLN A 79 -1.15 -13.08 -1.21
N GLN A 80 -2.15 -12.20 -1.28
CA GLN A 80 -2.11 -10.91 -0.59
C GLN A 80 -3.50 -10.35 -0.27
N LEU A 81 -3.52 -9.50 0.75
CA LEU A 81 -4.56 -8.49 0.95
C LEU A 81 -4.06 -7.20 0.29
N TYR A 82 -4.79 -6.71 -0.70
CA TYR A 82 -4.59 -5.40 -1.30
C TYR A 82 -5.65 -4.43 -0.81
N THR A 83 -5.26 -3.23 -0.44
CA THR A 83 -6.16 -2.23 0.15
C THR A 83 -6.06 -0.90 -0.58
N ILE A 84 -7.21 -0.24 -0.78
CA ILE A 84 -7.27 1.14 -1.28
C ILE A 84 -7.84 2.00 -0.16
N HIS A 85 -7.09 3.02 0.21
CA HIS A 85 -7.42 3.99 1.25
C HIS A 85 -7.62 5.38 0.64
N VAL A 86 -8.36 6.21 1.36
CA VAL A 86 -8.60 7.61 1.00
C VAL A 86 -8.49 8.51 2.22
N VAL A 87 -8.27 9.81 2.00
CA VAL A 87 -8.28 10.81 3.08
C VAL A 87 -9.70 11.36 3.25
N HIS A 88 -10.24 11.26 4.47
CA HIS A 88 -11.51 11.86 4.85
C HIS A 88 -11.40 12.50 6.23
N GLY A 89 -11.69 13.80 6.34
CA GLY A 89 -11.60 14.52 7.61
C GLY A 89 -10.21 14.52 8.25
N GLY A 90 -9.15 14.45 7.43
CA GLY A 90 -7.76 14.34 7.89
C GLY A 90 -7.32 12.94 8.32
N LEU A 91 -8.20 11.93 8.22
CA LEU A 91 -7.85 10.53 8.46
C LEU A 91 -7.69 9.76 7.15
N VAL A 92 -6.71 8.85 7.12
CA VAL A 92 -6.57 7.85 6.05
C VAL A 92 -7.40 6.62 6.42
N ILE A 93 -8.44 6.36 5.62
CA ILE A 93 -9.45 5.34 5.88
C ILE A 93 -9.42 4.29 4.76
N PRO A 94 -9.40 2.99 5.07
CA PRO A 94 -9.59 1.94 4.07
C PRO A 94 -10.99 2.03 3.46
N ALA A 95 -11.03 2.16 2.14
CA ALA A 95 -12.26 2.21 1.38
C ALA A 95 -12.50 0.94 0.56
N LEU A 96 -11.50 0.08 0.42
CA LEU A 96 -11.65 -1.23 -0.20
C LEU A 96 -10.61 -2.21 0.32
N TYR A 97 -11.04 -3.45 0.52
CA TYR A 97 -10.17 -4.59 0.79
C TYR A 97 -10.34 -5.61 -0.34
N ALA A 98 -9.25 -6.11 -0.91
CA ALA A 98 -9.28 -7.13 -1.93
C ALA A 98 -8.33 -8.27 -1.57
N LEU A 99 -8.86 -9.50 -1.53
CA LEU A 99 -8.02 -10.70 -1.47
C LEU A 99 -7.68 -11.10 -2.90
N LEU A 100 -6.38 -11.04 -3.22
CA LEU A 100 -5.88 -11.30 -4.57
C LEU A 100 -5.14 -12.64 -4.63
N PRO A 101 -5.36 -13.44 -5.69
CA PRO A 101 -4.75 -14.74 -5.85
C PRO A 101 -3.26 -14.65 -6.19
N ASN A 102 -2.86 -13.55 -6.84
CA ASN A 102 -1.48 -13.30 -7.24
C ASN A 102 -1.19 -11.81 -7.44
N LYS A 103 0.05 -11.50 -7.82
CA LYS A 103 0.57 -10.13 -8.04
C LYS A 103 0.72 -9.76 -9.53
N THR A 104 -0.05 -10.39 -10.40
CA THR A 104 0.03 -10.11 -11.83
C THR A 104 -0.76 -8.86 -12.19
N LYS A 105 -0.31 -8.14 -13.23
CA LYS A 105 -1.00 -6.97 -13.78
C LYS A 105 -2.46 -7.30 -14.12
N ALA A 106 -2.71 -8.45 -14.75
CA ALA A 106 -4.05 -8.90 -15.12
C ALA A 106 -4.99 -9.01 -13.90
N THR A 107 -4.50 -9.51 -12.77
CA THR A 107 -5.27 -9.58 -11.52
C THR A 107 -5.63 -8.19 -10.99
N TYR A 108 -4.68 -7.26 -10.98
CA TYR A 108 -4.95 -5.87 -10.59
C TYR A 108 -5.94 -5.17 -11.51
N GLN A 109 -5.77 -5.33 -12.83
CA GLN A 109 -6.72 -4.77 -13.80
C GLN A 109 -8.12 -5.29 -13.57
N ARG A 110 -8.27 -6.61 -13.40
CA ARG A 110 -9.56 -7.23 -13.16
C ARG A 110 -10.23 -6.72 -11.88
N MET A 111 -9.44 -6.54 -10.80
CA MET A 111 -9.91 -5.89 -9.57
C MET A 111 -10.38 -4.45 -9.86
N LEU A 112 -9.54 -3.62 -10.48
CA LEU A 112 -9.84 -2.20 -10.76
C LEU A 112 -11.04 -2.01 -11.70
N GLN A 113 -11.17 -2.83 -12.73
CA GLN A 113 -12.33 -2.88 -13.62
C GLN A 113 -13.60 -3.19 -12.83
N HIS A 114 -13.54 -4.15 -11.90
CA HIS A 114 -14.69 -4.47 -11.08
C HIS A 114 -15.04 -3.36 -10.08
N ILE A 115 -14.06 -2.62 -9.55
CA ILE A 115 -14.33 -1.42 -8.74
C ILE A 115 -15.16 -0.39 -9.56
N LYS A 116 -14.84 -0.18 -10.84
CA LYS A 116 -15.61 0.71 -11.72
C LYS A 116 -17.03 0.22 -12.00
N VAL A 117 -17.26 -1.10 -12.00
CA VAL A 117 -18.61 -1.68 -12.09
C VAL A 117 -19.38 -1.41 -10.80
N LEU A 118 -18.74 -1.63 -9.64
CA LEU A 118 -19.35 -1.39 -8.33
C LEU A 118 -19.67 0.11 -8.11
N GLN A 119 -18.83 1.00 -8.62
CA GLN A 119 -18.98 2.44 -8.52
C GLN A 119 -18.59 3.12 -9.84
N PRO A 120 -19.56 3.33 -10.75
CA PRO A 120 -19.30 4.04 -12.01
C PRO A 120 -18.85 5.48 -11.79
N GLY A 121 -18.02 5.98 -12.71
CA GLY A 121 -17.57 7.38 -12.72
C GLY A 121 -16.39 7.71 -11.81
N LEU A 122 -15.68 6.72 -11.27
CA LEU A 122 -14.45 6.93 -10.51
C LEU A 122 -13.39 7.65 -11.34
N GLN A 123 -12.86 8.75 -10.80
CA GLN A 123 -11.81 9.55 -11.43
C GLN A 123 -10.79 10.04 -10.37
N PRO A 124 -10.05 9.12 -9.72
CA PRO A 124 -8.94 9.53 -8.86
C PRO A 124 -7.94 10.36 -9.66
N ARG A 125 -7.47 11.46 -9.08
CA ARG A 125 -6.44 12.32 -9.68
C ARG A 125 -5.04 11.90 -9.28
N ARG A 126 -4.87 11.42 -8.04
CA ARG A 126 -3.58 11.06 -7.46
C ARG A 126 -3.63 9.67 -6.85
N LEU A 127 -2.57 8.91 -7.04
CA LEU A 127 -2.33 7.62 -6.43
C LEU A 127 -0.95 7.61 -5.77
N MET A 128 -0.92 7.35 -4.47
CA MET A 128 0.30 6.91 -3.80
C MET A 128 0.30 5.39 -3.68
N THR A 129 1.35 4.74 -4.15
CA THR A 129 1.47 3.28 -4.11
C THR A 129 2.90 2.87 -3.77
N ASP A 130 3.08 1.58 -3.47
CA ASP A 130 4.38 0.94 -3.40
C ASP A 130 5.06 0.83 -4.78
N PHE A 131 6.26 0.26 -4.82
CA PHE A 131 7.05 0.10 -6.04
C PHE A 131 6.70 -1.21 -6.78
N GLU A 132 5.40 -1.46 -6.94
CA GLU A 132 4.90 -2.65 -7.61
C GLU A 132 4.48 -2.36 -9.06
N GLN A 133 5.37 -2.70 -10.00
CA GLN A 133 5.19 -2.40 -11.42
C GLN A 133 3.88 -2.95 -12.01
N ALA A 134 3.46 -4.15 -11.60
CA ALA A 134 2.21 -4.75 -12.06
C ALA A 134 0.97 -3.95 -11.63
N ALA A 135 0.94 -3.45 -10.38
CA ALA A 135 -0.13 -2.60 -9.89
C ALA A 135 -0.10 -1.22 -10.54
N ILE A 136 1.08 -0.60 -10.64
CA ILE A 136 1.29 0.71 -11.29
C ILE A 136 0.76 0.69 -12.73
N GLN A 137 1.15 -0.32 -13.52
CA GLN A 137 0.70 -0.46 -14.90
C GLN A 137 -0.81 -0.73 -15.02
N ALA A 138 -1.39 -1.47 -14.07
CA ALA A 138 -2.83 -1.69 -14.03
C ALA A 138 -3.59 -0.39 -13.73
N PHE A 139 -3.09 0.43 -12.79
CA PHE A 139 -3.67 1.75 -12.52
C PHE A 139 -3.52 2.69 -13.71
N ASP A 140 -2.40 2.65 -14.43
CA ASP A 140 -2.21 3.43 -15.65
C ASP A 140 -3.24 3.11 -16.74
N GLU A 141 -3.50 1.82 -16.97
CA GLU A 141 -4.44 1.42 -18.01
C GLU A 141 -5.89 1.68 -17.61
N GLU A 142 -6.20 1.51 -16.33
CA GLU A 142 -7.56 1.73 -15.83
C GLU A 142 -7.86 3.21 -15.55
N PHE A 143 -6.86 4.02 -15.22
CA PHE A 143 -7.03 5.45 -14.94
C PHE A 143 -5.94 6.26 -15.67
N PRO A 144 -6.05 6.49 -17.00
CA PRO A 144 -4.97 7.04 -17.83
C PRO A 144 -4.43 8.41 -17.41
N ASN A 145 -5.23 9.20 -16.68
CA ASN A 145 -4.87 10.54 -16.24
C ASN A 145 -4.42 10.60 -14.77
N ILE A 146 -4.21 9.44 -14.12
CA ILE A 146 -3.84 9.39 -12.72
C ILE A 146 -2.36 9.75 -12.52
N GLU A 147 -2.11 10.76 -11.69
CA GLU A 147 -0.76 11.08 -11.23
C GLU A 147 -0.35 10.05 -10.18
N LYS A 148 0.73 9.31 -10.44
CA LYS A 148 1.20 8.24 -9.55
C LYS A 148 2.48 8.66 -8.86
N THR A 149 2.56 8.39 -7.57
CA THR A 149 3.75 8.66 -6.77
C THR A 149 4.11 7.42 -5.94
N GLY A 150 5.39 7.06 -5.96
CA GLY A 150 5.96 6.06 -5.07
C GLY A 150 6.06 6.59 -3.64
N CYS A 151 5.70 5.76 -2.67
CA CYS A 151 5.83 6.11 -1.26
C CYS A 151 7.31 6.28 -0.84
N PHE A 152 7.66 7.41 -0.20
CA PHE A 152 9.02 7.65 0.29
C PHE A 152 9.48 6.65 1.38
N PHE A 153 8.55 6.10 2.17
CA PHE A 153 8.87 5.02 3.11
C PHE A 153 9.35 3.79 2.35
N HIS A 154 8.63 3.37 1.30
CA HIS A 154 8.99 2.21 0.50
C HIS A 154 10.29 2.40 -0.27
N LEU A 155 10.59 3.63 -0.71
CA LEU A 155 11.90 3.99 -1.28
C LEU A 155 13.01 3.82 -0.23
N SER A 156 12.82 4.35 0.97
CA SER A 156 13.80 4.22 2.06
C SER A 156 13.98 2.75 2.48
N GLN A 157 12.88 1.99 2.49
CA GLN A 157 12.87 0.56 2.82
C GLN A 157 13.58 -0.29 1.76
N SER A 158 13.57 0.11 0.48
CA SER A 158 14.33 -0.60 -0.56
C SER A 158 15.84 -0.45 -0.36
N VAL A 159 16.29 0.77 -0.02
CA VAL A 159 17.68 1.04 0.37
C VAL A 159 18.06 0.24 1.62
N TRP A 160 17.20 0.22 2.65
CA TRP A 160 17.45 -0.58 3.85
C TRP A 160 17.56 -2.08 3.56
N ARG A 161 16.66 -2.64 2.73
CA ARG A 161 16.76 -4.04 2.30
C ARG A 161 18.09 -4.31 1.58
N LYS A 162 18.57 -3.37 0.78
CA LYS A 162 19.87 -3.50 0.12
C LYS A 162 21.03 -3.47 1.13
N VAL A 163 21.00 -2.59 2.13
CA VAL A 163 21.98 -2.60 3.25
C VAL A 163 22.04 -3.97 3.93
N GLN A 164 20.88 -4.58 4.19
CA GLN A 164 20.80 -5.92 4.79
C GLN A 164 21.39 -7.00 3.90
N ASN A 165 21.09 -6.97 2.59
CA ASN A 165 21.58 -7.95 1.62
C ASN A 165 23.10 -7.89 1.43
N GLU A 166 23.70 -6.71 1.57
CA GLU A 166 25.16 -6.53 1.53
C GLU A 166 25.84 -6.87 2.87
N GLY A 167 25.09 -7.31 3.90
CA GLY A 167 25.64 -7.64 5.22
C GLY A 167 26.03 -6.43 6.07
N LEU A 168 25.60 -5.21 5.68
CA LEU A 168 26.02 -3.95 6.30
C LEU A 168 25.10 -3.49 7.43
N THR A 169 24.18 -4.35 7.90
CA THR A 169 23.23 -4.05 8.99
C THR A 169 23.95 -3.53 10.25
N ALA A 170 24.97 -4.25 10.72
CA ALA A 170 25.70 -3.86 11.93
C ALA A 170 26.48 -2.56 11.73
N ARG A 171 27.07 -2.37 10.54
CA ARG A 171 27.77 -1.14 10.17
C ARG A 171 26.83 0.06 10.22
N TYR A 172 25.68 -0.05 9.58
CA TYR A 172 24.65 0.99 9.54
C TYR A 172 24.08 1.35 10.93
N GLN A 173 23.95 0.37 11.82
CA GLN A 173 23.39 0.59 13.15
C GLN A 173 24.37 1.21 14.13
N ASN A 174 25.68 0.94 13.99
CA ASN A 174 26.69 1.32 14.97
C ASN A 174 27.61 2.47 14.52
N ASP A 175 27.57 2.87 13.25
CA ASP A 175 28.34 4.01 12.72
C ASP A 175 27.39 5.08 12.17
N HIS A 176 27.37 6.24 12.84
CA HIS A 176 26.54 7.38 12.47
C HIS A 176 26.95 8.02 11.14
N GLU A 177 28.24 8.08 10.83
CA GLU A 177 28.74 8.66 9.58
C GLU A 177 28.36 7.78 8.40
N PHE A 178 28.58 6.46 8.52
CA PHE A 178 28.11 5.52 7.51
C PHE A 178 26.59 5.59 7.32
N SER A 179 25.83 5.62 8.43
CA SER A 179 24.37 5.76 8.38
C SER A 179 23.93 7.04 7.66
N ARG A 180 24.65 8.15 7.87
CA ARG A 180 24.39 9.43 7.20
C ARG A 180 24.54 9.32 5.69
N TRP A 181 25.64 8.75 5.20
CA TRP A 181 25.86 8.52 3.77
C TRP A 181 24.74 7.69 3.14
N ILE A 182 24.36 6.57 3.78
CA ILE A 182 23.26 5.73 3.29
C ILE A 182 21.92 6.49 3.28
N ARG A 183 21.65 7.34 4.27
CA ARG A 183 20.41 8.15 4.33
C ARG A 183 20.38 9.27 3.30
N MET A 184 21.52 9.77 2.84
CA MET A 184 21.57 10.78 1.78
C MET A 184 21.03 10.25 0.44
N ILE A 185 21.22 8.95 0.16
CA ILE A 185 20.74 8.30 -1.08
C ILE A 185 19.22 8.45 -1.27
N PRO A 186 18.32 7.96 -0.38
CA PRO A 186 16.89 8.18 -0.54
C PRO A 186 16.52 9.66 -0.35
N SER A 187 17.30 10.44 0.40
CA SER A 187 17.03 11.87 0.61
C SER A 187 17.12 12.72 -0.67
N LEU A 188 17.71 12.20 -1.74
CA LEU A 188 17.64 12.79 -3.08
C LEU A 188 16.19 13.04 -3.54
N ALA A 189 15.21 12.32 -2.98
CA ALA A 189 13.79 12.54 -3.27
C ALA A 189 13.30 13.94 -2.86
N PHE A 190 14.05 14.65 -2.03
CA PHE A 190 13.75 16.02 -1.59
C PHE A 190 14.45 17.10 -2.41
N LEU A 191 15.20 16.75 -3.44
CA LEU A 191 15.79 17.73 -4.35
C LEU A 191 14.82 18.03 -5.50
N PRO A 192 14.90 19.23 -6.11
CA PRO A 192 14.27 19.48 -7.40
C PRO A 192 14.63 18.36 -8.39
N PRO A 193 13.67 17.80 -9.16
CA PRO A 193 13.92 16.64 -10.03
C PRO A 193 15.09 16.82 -11.00
N ASP A 194 15.33 18.04 -11.48
CA ASP A 194 16.43 18.41 -12.37
C ASP A 194 17.81 18.39 -11.70
N ARG A 195 17.86 18.40 -10.36
CA ARG A 195 19.10 18.35 -9.56
C ARG A 195 19.46 16.95 -9.09
N VAL A 196 18.51 16.01 -9.09
CA VAL A 196 18.67 14.67 -8.52
C VAL A 196 19.86 13.92 -9.12
N THR A 197 19.98 13.89 -10.45
CA THR A 197 21.04 13.14 -11.12
C THR A 197 22.42 13.68 -10.79
N GLN A 198 22.62 15.01 -10.90
CA GLN A 198 23.89 15.63 -10.58
C GLN A 198 24.26 15.41 -9.10
N SER A 199 23.31 15.61 -8.18
CA SER A 199 23.58 15.40 -6.75
C SER A 199 23.84 13.95 -6.38
N PHE A 200 23.35 12.98 -7.15
CA PHE A 200 23.73 11.58 -6.99
C PHE A 200 25.19 11.35 -7.43
N GLU A 201 25.62 11.93 -8.54
CA GLU A 201 27.01 11.85 -9.02
C GLU A 201 27.96 12.53 -8.04
N ASP A 202 27.64 13.75 -7.60
CA ASP A 202 28.42 14.49 -6.61
C ASP A 202 28.59 13.71 -5.30
N LEU A 203 27.55 12.95 -4.89
CA LEU A 203 27.60 12.10 -3.69
C LEU A 203 28.61 10.95 -3.84
N LEU A 204 28.75 10.39 -5.04
CA LEU A 204 29.67 9.26 -5.31
C LEU A 204 31.10 9.71 -5.61
N ASP A 205 31.26 10.92 -6.13
CA ASP A 205 32.57 11.53 -6.39
C ASP A 205 33.22 12.09 -5.12
N ASP A 206 32.47 12.22 -4.03
CA ASP A 206 33.00 12.66 -2.73
C ASP A 206 34.04 11.64 -2.21
N PRO A 207 35.27 12.07 -1.87
CA PRO A 207 36.33 11.17 -1.41
C PRO A 207 35.99 10.46 -0.10
N ASP A 208 35.08 10.99 0.71
CA ASP A 208 34.63 10.40 1.97
C ASP A 208 33.47 9.41 1.78
N PHE A 209 32.94 9.25 0.55
CA PHE A 209 31.90 8.27 0.28
C PHE A 209 32.41 6.84 0.55
N PRO A 210 31.76 6.07 1.45
CA PRO A 210 32.25 4.75 1.82
C PRO A 210 32.26 3.79 0.62
N GLN A 211 33.42 3.26 0.26
CA GLN A 211 33.56 2.32 -0.86
C GLN A 211 32.69 1.06 -0.68
N GLU A 212 32.54 0.60 0.56
CA GLU A 212 31.66 -0.51 0.92
C GLU A 212 30.15 -0.22 0.69
N ALA A 213 29.75 1.05 0.55
CA ALA A 213 28.38 1.46 0.22
C ALA A 213 28.11 1.49 -1.30
N LEU A 214 29.12 1.34 -2.15
CA LEU A 214 28.94 1.37 -3.61
C LEU A 214 27.91 0.35 -4.13
N PRO A 215 27.79 -0.88 -3.62
CA PRO A 215 26.73 -1.80 -4.05
C PRO A 215 25.31 -1.27 -3.79
N ILE A 216 25.12 -0.46 -2.72
CA ILE A 216 23.85 0.18 -2.39
C ILE A 216 23.56 1.32 -3.38
N ALA A 217 24.56 2.18 -3.62
CA ALA A 217 24.46 3.26 -4.61
C ALA A 217 24.21 2.73 -6.02
N ASN A 218 24.94 1.70 -6.46
CA ASN A 218 24.75 1.03 -7.74
C ASN A 218 23.32 0.50 -7.90
N TYR A 219 22.78 -0.16 -6.87
CA TYR A 219 21.39 -0.61 -6.88
C TYR A 219 20.41 0.56 -7.03
N PHE A 220 20.67 1.67 -6.33
CA PHE A 220 19.84 2.86 -6.44
C PHE A 220 19.93 3.49 -7.83
N GLU A 221 21.13 3.56 -8.40
CA GLU A 221 21.35 4.05 -9.76
C GLU A 221 20.57 3.20 -10.76
N ASP A 222 20.75 1.88 -10.75
CA ASP A 222 20.08 0.94 -11.65
C ASP A 222 18.55 1.04 -11.59
N THR A 223 18.02 1.28 -10.39
CA THR A 223 16.57 1.23 -10.14
C THR A 223 15.88 2.57 -10.35
N TYR A 224 16.52 3.68 -9.98
CA TYR A 224 15.86 4.98 -9.78
C TYR A 224 16.45 6.15 -10.58
N ILE A 225 17.73 6.07 -10.98
CA ILE A 225 18.44 7.13 -11.70
C ILE A 225 18.66 6.76 -13.17
N GLY A 226 19.01 5.49 -13.43
CA GLY A 226 19.39 4.89 -14.71
C GLY A 226 20.85 5.12 -15.02
N ARG A 227 21.61 4.10 -15.46
CA ARG A 227 23.06 4.24 -15.73
C ARG A 227 23.37 4.98 -17.03
N ILE A 228 24.54 5.61 -17.10
CA ILE A 228 25.11 6.11 -18.36
C ILE A 228 25.77 4.97 -19.14
N ASN A 229 25.48 4.91 -20.43
CA ASN A 229 26.23 4.09 -21.39
C ASN A 229 26.57 4.93 -22.64
N ARG A 230 27.15 4.28 -23.67
CA ARG A 230 27.56 4.94 -24.93
C ARG A 230 26.43 5.68 -25.66
N ARG A 231 25.17 5.37 -25.38
CA ARG A 231 23.96 5.96 -25.99
C ARG A 231 23.30 7.01 -25.09
N GLY A 232 23.90 7.34 -23.95
CA GLY A 232 23.35 8.24 -22.93
C GLY A 232 22.82 7.49 -21.71
N ARG A 233 22.06 8.22 -20.87
CA ARG A 233 21.46 7.66 -19.66
C ARG A 233 20.29 6.74 -20.00
N GLN A 234 20.31 5.52 -19.46
CA GLN A 234 19.21 4.57 -19.60
C GLN A 234 18.00 5.01 -18.79
N ALA A 235 16.80 4.64 -19.24
CA ALA A 235 15.59 4.83 -18.44
C ALA A 235 15.65 3.93 -17.19
N PRO A 236 15.48 4.47 -15.97
CA PRO A 236 15.39 3.66 -14.76
C PRO A 236 14.09 2.85 -14.73
N LEU A 237 14.05 1.82 -13.88
CA LEU A 237 12.83 1.05 -13.63
C LEU A 237 11.72 1.94 -13.07
N PHE A 238 12.08 2.89 -12.20
CA PHE A 238 11.18 3.90 -11.66
C PHE A 238 11.73 5.30 -11.92
N PRO A 239 11.08 6.11 -12.80
CA PRO A 239 11.51 7.46 -13.12
C PRO A 239 11.59 8.38 -11.90
N ILE A 240 12.48 9.36 -11.92
CA ILE A 240 12.67 10.35 -10.83
C ILE A 240 11.34 10.99 -10.43
N GLN A 241 10.53 11.37 -11.41
CA GLN A 241 9.22 12.01 -11.22
C GLN A 241 8.24 11.14 -10.43
N PHE A 242 8.40 9.80 -10.47
CA PHE A 242 7.54 8.88 -9.73
C PHE A 242 7.85 8.87 -8.23
N TRP A 243 9.12 8.86 -7.84
CA TRP A 243 9.52 8.69 -6.42
C TRP A 243 9.97 9.99 -5.74
N ASN A 244 10.17 11.07 -6.49
CA ASN A 244 10.52 12.37 -5.95
C ASN A 244 9.34 12.98 -5.17
N VAL A 245 9.64 13.58 -4.02
CA VAL A 245 8.66 14.17 -3.11
C VAL A 245 8.89 15.66 -2.87
N TYR A 246 9.76 16.33 -3.65
CA TYR A 246 10.07 17.74 -3.48
C TYR A 246 8.83 18.63 -3.54
N GLN A 247 8.10 18.59 -4.67
CA GLN A 247 6.91 19.42 -4.85
C GLN A 247 5.81 19.06 -3.84
N ARG A 248 5.65 17.77 -3.54
CA ARG A 248 4.70 17.28 -2.52
C ARG A 248 5.03 17.83 -1.14
N THR A 249 6.31 17.90 -0.80
CA THR A 249 6.79 18.48 0.47
C THR A 249 6.45 19.96 0.55
N LEU A 250 6.71 20.73 -0.51
CA LEU A 250 6.38 22.16 -0.55
C LEU A 250 4.87 22.41 -0.46
N ASN A 251 4.07 21.53 -1.07
CA ASN A 251 2.61 21.63 -1.08
C ASN A 251 1.96 21.08 0.21
N GLY A 252 2.72 20.61 1.19
CA GLY A 252 2.17 19.98 2.40
C GLY A 252 1.40 18.68 2.14
N GLN A 253 1.65 18.02 1.01
CA GLN A 253 0.98 16.77 0.62
C GLN A 253 1.63 15.57 1.31
N HIS A 254 0.88 14.46 1.39
CA HIS A 254 1.42 13.20 1.91
C HIS A 254 2.63 12.76 1.07
N ARG A 255 3.69 12.31 1.74
CA ARG A 255 4.94 11.81 1.13
C ARG A 255 5.14 10.32 1.36
N THR A 256 4.49 9.82 2.40
CA THR A 256 4.51 8.43 2.83
C THR A 256 3.07 7.94 3.00
N ASN A 257 2.89 6.63 2.92
CA ASN A 257 1.66 5.92 3.25
C ASN A 257 1.68 5.43 4.71
N ASN A 258 2.37 6.12 5.63
CA ASN A 258 2.56 5.66 7.02
C ASN A 258 1.24 5.33 7.72
N ASP A 259 0.15 6.04 7.43
CA ASP A 259 -1.16 5.75 7.99
C ASP A 259 -1.76 4.43 7.47
N VAL A 260 -1.45 4.08 6.21
CA VAL A 260 -1.82 2.79 5.59
C VAL A 260 -1.02 1.66 6.22
N GLU A 261 0.29 1.85 6.39
CA GLU A 261 1.14 0.83 7.04
C GLU A 261 0.82 0.66 8.53
N GLY A 262 0.56 1.78 9.22
CA GLY A 262 0.05 1.77 10.58
C GLY A 262 -1.28 1.03 10.68
N TRP A 263 -2.14 1.20 9.68
CA TRP A 263 -3.37 0.42 9.55
C TRP A 263 -3.08 -1.08 9.32
N HIS A 264 -2.20 -1.48 8.39
CA HIS A 264 -1.82 -2.88 8.19
C HIS A 264 -1.27 -3.52 9.46
N ARG A 265 -0.42 -2.80 10.19
CA ARG A 265 0.15 -3.27 11.46
C ARG A 265 -0.95 -3.48 12.52
N SER A 266 -1.83 -2.49 12.70
CA SER A 266 -2.96 -2.58 13.62
C SER A 266 -3.94 -3.70 13.22
N PHE A 267 -4.16 -3.89 11.92
CA PHE A 267 -4.98 -4.97 11.39
C PHE A 267 -4.39 -6.35 11.72
N GLN A 268 -3.08 -6.53 11.52
CA GLN A 268 -2.38 -7.76 11.84
C GLN A 268 -2.44 -8.07 13.34
N GLU A 269 -2.23 -7.06 14.20
CA GLU A 269 -2.38 -7.19 15.66
C GLU A 269 -3.81 -7.57 16.05
N THR A 270 -4.82 -6.92 15.45
CA THR A 270 -6.24 -7.22 15.68
C THR A 270 -6.60 -8.65 15.26
N CYS A 271 -6.03 -9.13 14.15
CA CYS A 271 -6.24 -10.50 13.73
C CYS A 271 -5.57 -11.50 14.64
N GLY A 272 -4.49 -11.16 15.36
CA GLY A 272 -3.88 -12.00 16.40
C GLY A 272 -3.34 -13.34 15.90
N SER A 273 -3.02 -13.44 14.60
CA SER A 273 -2.34 -14.58 13.99
C SER A 273 -1.74 -14.16 12.65
N LEU A 274 -0.52 -14.61 12.36
CA LEU A 274 0.01 -14.67 11.00
C LEU A 274 -0.88 -15.64 10.20
N PHE A 275 -1.36 -15.23 9.02
CA PHE A 275 -2.22 -16.04 8.14
C PHE A 275 -3.53 -16.53 8.80
N PRO A 276 -4.44 -15.62 9.20
CA PRO A 276 -5.73 -16.03 9.73
C PRO A 276 -6.52 -16.87 8.71
N ASN A 277 -7.30 -17.83 9.20
CA ASN A 277 -8.28 -18.47 8.32
C ASN A 277 -9.29 -17.44 7.79
N ILE A 278 -9.90 -17.71 6.63
CA ILE A 278 -10.76 -16.76 5.92
C ILE A 278 -11.90 -16.19 6.77
N TYR A 279 -12.53 -16.99 7.63
CA TYR A 279 -13.63 -16.53 8.48
C TYR A 279 -13.15 -15.60 9.59
N ARG A 280 -12.02 -15.92 10.23
CA ARG A 280 -11.37 -15.04 11.22
C ARG A 280 -10.94 -13.74 10.55
N PHE A 281 -10.35 -13.83 9.37
CA PHE A 281 -9.93 -12.67 8.58
C PHE A 281 -11.10 -11.73 8.26
N ILE A 282 -12.21 -12.26 7.74
CA ILE A 282 -13.41 -11.47 7.45
C ILE A 282 -13.95 -10.80 8.73
N ASN A 283 -13.94 -11.51 9.85
CA ASN A 283 -14.33 -10.92 11.14
C ASN A 283 -13.38 -9.80 11.58
N CYS A 284 -12.08 -9.89 11.31
CA CYS A 284 -11.16 -8.77 11.54
C CYS A 284 -11.52 -7.57 10.66
N LEU A 285 -11.79 -7.80 9.36
CA LEU A 285 -12.16 -6.73 8.43
C LEU A 285 -13.43 -6.01 8.91
N LYS A 286 -14.44 -6.76 9.37
CA LYS A 286 -15.66 -6.17 9.95
C LYS A 286 -15.38 -5.34 11.21
N ARG A 287 -14.50 -5.81 12.09
CA ARG A 287 -14.10 -5.04 13.28
C ARG A 287 -13.41 -3.74 12.89
N GLN A 288 -12.50 -3.79 11.91
CA GLN A 288 -11.87 -2.58 11.39
C GLN A 288 -12.89 -1.63 10.76
N GLN A 289 -13.81 -2.13 9.95
CA GLN A 289 -14.88 -1.30 9.37
C GLN A 289 -15.72 -0.62 10.45
N GLY A 290 -16.07 -1.34 11.54
CA GLY A 290 -16.79 -0.77 12.67
C GLY A 290 -16.01 0.36 13.38
N LEU A 291 -14.70 0.19 13.58
CA LEU A 291 -13.83 1.22 14.15
C LEU A 291 -13.78 2.48 13.28
N HIS A 292 -13.63 2.32 11.96
CA HIS A 292 -13.59 3.46 11.04
C HIS A 292 -14.94 4.19 10.95
N ASN A 293 -16.05 3.45 10.98
CA ASN A 293 -17.37 4.09 11.01
C ASN A 293 -17.54 4.93 12.28
N PHE A 294 -17.09 4.41 13.43
CA PHE A 294 -17.09 5.17 14.67
C PHE A 294 -16.23 6.44 14.56
N GLU A 295 -15.00 6.34 14.03
CA GLU A 295 -14.13 7.50 13.81
C GLU A 295 -14.76 8.55 12.87
N MET A 296 -15.40 8.12 11.78
CA MET A 296 -16.12 9.03 10.88
C MET A 296 -17.27 9.77 11.57
N VAL A 297 -18.05 9.06 12.41
CA VAL A 297 -19.13 9.69 13.18
C VAL A 297 -18.57 10.72 14.17
N GLN A 298 -17.43 10.43 14.81
CA GLN A 298 -16.77 11.39 15.70
C GLN A 298 -16.34 12.66 14.95
N ILE A 299 -15.75 12.52 13.76
CA ILE A 299 -15.37 13.66 12.92
C ILE A 299 -16.60 14.49 12.52
N LEU A 300 -17.67 13.84 12.10
CA LEU A 300 -18.93 14.52 11.75
C LEU A 300 -19.55 15.24 12.94
N ALA A 301 -19.36 14.72 14.15
CA ALA A 301 -19.79 15.36 15.40
C ALA A 301 -18.87 16.52 15.85
N GLY A 302 -17.80 16.83 15.09
CA GLY A 302 -16.84 17.89 15.41
C GLY A 302 -15.75 17.49 16.39
N ASN A 303 -15.65 16.20 16.74
CA ASN A 303 -14.58 15.71 17.62
C ASN A 303 -13.30 15.50 16.81
N ALA A 304 -12.17 15.87 17.42
CA ALA A 304 -10.86 15.64 16.81
C ALA A 304 -10.58 14.12 16.69
N PRO A 305 -9.89 13.67 15.63
CA PRO A 305 -9.49 12.29 15.52
C PRO A 305 -8.61 11.87 16.71
N THR A 306 -8.83 10.66 17.23
CA THR A 306 -7.94 10.09 18.26
C THR A 306 -6.53 10.03 17.70
N ALA A 307 -5.58 10.75 18.32
CA ALA A 307 -4.20 10.75 17.89
C ALA A 307 -3.65 9.32 17.90
N ARG A 308 -3.34 8.76 16.73
CA ARG A 308 -2.60 7.51 16.64
C ARG A 308 -1.19 7.82 17.14
N ASN A 309 -0.77 7.14 18.21
CA ASN A 309 0.58 7.28 18.76
C ASN A 309 1.59 7.05 17.63
N LYS A 310 2.28 8.11 17.20
CA LYS A 310 3.48 8.00 16.38
C LYS A 310 4.56 7.38 17.26
N LYS A 311 4.72 6.07 17.18
CA LYS A 311 5.95 5.40 17.60
C LYS A 311 6.94 5.47 16.46
#